data_AF-A0A3B1E8Z5-F1
#
_entry.id   AF-A0A3B1E8Z5-F1
#
_cell.length_a   1.000
_cell.length_b   1.000
_cell.length_c   1.000
_cell.angle_alpha   90.00
_cell.angle_beta   90.00
_cell.angle_gamma   90.00
#
_symmetry.space_group_name_H-M   'P 1'
#
loop_
_entity.id
_entity.type
_entity.pdbx_description
1 polymer ?
#
loop_
_entity_poly.entity_id
_entity_poly.type
_entity_poly.pdbx_seq_one_letter_code
_entity_poly.pdbx_strand_id
1 'polypeptide(L)'
;MKKILFLTTLASIYLNALSIEPETQIMSNYVFRGQSQTMNTPSISTKVILKHNGFYIGAWASRVNFDKNNTKHTNSIILDSDAQVDFFTGYELQIGRGRVGAGYIDRRYVIDSNLESNISSEYYVFLNLNIGVDATIKGSYDIRNIIDPILTEVIFKDIRGSTKSYATYGMFLNSSNAYWKLQVDSPLKYLGLKGYISFSMSRYIPKVKTKTQDSIFTISYKF
;
A
#
# COMPACT_ATOMS: atom_id res chain seq x y z
N MET A 1 6.29 -28.06 -11.71
CA MET A 1 4.95 -27.48 -11.44
C MET A 1 4.86 -27.14 -9.96
N LYS A 2 4.90 -25.86 -9.56
CA LYS A 2 4.77 -25.47 -8.14
C LYS A 2 3.30 -25.11 -7.86
N LYS A 3 2.66 -25.88 -6.98
CA LYS A 3 1.29 -25.63 -6.51
C LYS A 3 1.34 -24.47 -5.52
N ILE A 4 0.58 -23.41 -5.77
CA ILE A 4 0.42 -22.28 -4.84
C ILE A 4 -0.71 -22.66 -3.88
N LEU A 5 -0.39 -22.78 -2.60
CA LEU A 5 -1.37 -22.98 -1.53
C LEU A 5 -1.65 -21.61 -0.90
N PHE A 6 -2.82 -21.04 -1.19
CA PHE A 6 -3.34 -19.89 -0.46
C PHE A 6 -4.11 -20.43 0.74
N LEU A 7 -3.52 -20.41 1.93
CA LEU A 7 -4.24 -20.74 3.16
C LEU A 7 -4.53 -19.44 3.90
N THR A 8 -5.78 -18.99 3.80
CA THR A 8 -6.32 -17.89 4.61
C THR A 8 -7.21 -18.50 5.66
N THR A 9 -6.84 -18.39 6.92
CA THR A 9 -7.69 -18.75 8.05
C THR A 9 -8.30 -17.46 8.60
N LEU A 10 -9.58 -17.23 8.29
CA LEU A 10 -10.39 -16.18 8.92
C LEU A 10 -11.13 -16.82 10.10
N ALA A 11 -10.76 -16.45 11.32
CA ALA A 11 -11.54 -16.78 12.50
C ALA A 11 -12.06 -15.47 13.10
N SER A 12 -13.35 -15.19 12.89
CA SER A 12 -14.03 -14.03 13.49
C SER A 12 -14.76 -14.49 14.75
N ILE A 13 -14.40 -13.91 15.89
CA ILE A 13 -15.13 -14.08 17.16
C ILE A 13 -15.98 -12.82 17.34
N TYR A 14 -17.31 -12.98 17.36
CA TYR A 14 -18.24 -11.89 17.62
C TYR A 14 -18.68 -11.93 19.08
N LEU A 15 -18.30 -10.93 19.86
CA LEU A 15 -18.82 -10.71 21.22
C LEU A 15 -19.49 -9.34 21.23
N ASN A 16 -20.82 -9.31 21.24
CA ASN A 16 -21.70 -8.12 21.33
C ASN A 16 -21.05 -6.80 20.85
N ALA A 17 -21.09 -6.59 19.53
CA ALA A 17 -20.57 -5.42 18.79
C ALA A 17 -19.03 -5.27 18.70
N LEU A 18 -18.22 -6.11 19.36
CA LEU A 18 -16.77 -6.18 19.13
C LEU A 18 -16.46 -7.32 18.14
N SER A 19 -15.75 -7.00 17.06
CA SER A 19 -15.24 -7.95 16.07
C SER A 19 -13.71 -8.01 16.15
N ILE A 20 -13.17 -9.23 16.13
CA ILE A 20 -11.73 -9.49 16.02
C ILE A 20 -11.47 -10.17 14.68
N GLU A 21 -10.63 -9.55 13.85
CA GLU A 21 -10.34 -10.00 12.48
C GLU A 21 -8.83 -10.24 12.31
N PRO A 22 -8.34 -11.45 12.66
CA PRO A 22 -6.97 -11.86 12.37
C PRO A 22 -6.84 -12.30 10.90
N GLU A 23 -5.70 -12.00 10.29
CA GLU A 23 -5.39 -12.36 8.91
C GLU A 23 -3.89 -12.58 8.75
N THR A 24 -3.50 -13.69 8.12
CA THR A 24 -2.10 -13.97 7.77
C THR A 24 -1.99 -14.20 6.27
N GLN A 25 -0.95 -13.65 5.66
CA GLN A 25 -0.68 -13.78 4.23
C GLN A 25 0.76 -14.21 4.02
N ILE A 26 0.95 -15.17 3.12
CA ILE A 26 2.25 -15.58 2.61
C ILE A 26 2.26 -15.24 1.11
N MET A 27 3.29 -14.54 0.66
CA MET A 27 3.42 -14.09 -0.72
C MET A 27 4.84 -14.27 -1.23
N SER A 28 5.00 -14.51 -2.53
CA SER A 28 6.32 -14.66 -3.15
C SER A 28 7.08 -13.33 -3.26
N ASN A 29 6.37 -12.21 -3.18
CA ASN A 29 6.91 -10.86 -3.23
C ASN A 29 5.91 -9.92 -2.57
N TYR A 30 6.31 -9.21 -1.53
CA TYR A 30 5.48 -8.16 -0.97
C TYR A 30 5.63 -6.90 -1.81
N VAL A 31 4.57 -6.56 -2.56
CA VAL A 31 4.52 -5.36 -3.40
C VAL A 31 3.57 -4.36 -2.78
N PHE A 32 4.08 -3.16 -2.51
CA PHE A 32 3.30 -2.03 -2.02
C PHE A 32 3.44 -0.87 -3.00
N ARG A 33 2.32 -0.36 -3.51
CA ARG A 33 2.26 0.76 -4.47
C ARG A 33 3.18 0.54 -5.70
N GLY A 34 3.15 -0.69 -6.21
CA GLY A 34 3.95 -1.12 -7.37
C GLY A 34 5.45 -1.32 -7.09
N GLN A 35 5.92 -1.08 -5.86
CA GLN A 35 7.31 -1.28 -5.46
C GLN A 35 7.44 -2.53 -4.60
N SER A 36 8.40 -3.40 -4.92
CA SER A 36 8.73 -4.52 -4.06
C SER A 36 9.31 -4.00 -2.74
N GLN A 37 8.75 -4.48 -1.63
CA GLN A 37 9.22 -4.21 -0.27
C GLN A 37 10.10 -5.35 0.26
N THR A 38 10.30 -6.43 -0.51
CA THR A 38 11.15 -7.58 -0.15
C THR A 38 12.15 -7.95 -1.23
N MET A 39 12.45 -7.05 -2.17
CA MET A 39 13.34 -7.31 -3.31
C MET A 39 13.01 -8.58 -4.11
N ASN A 40 11.72 -8.84 -4.33
CA ASN A 40 11.21 -10.04 -5.01
C ASN A 40 11.50 -11.36 -4.29
N THR A 41 11.76 -11.31 -2.97
CA THR A 41 11.87 -12.50 -2.12
C THR A 41 10.56 -12.76 -1.37
N PRO A 42 10.29 -14.02 -0.95
CA PRO A 42 9.10 -14.35 -0.19
C PRO A 42 8.92 -13.52 1.07
N SER A 43 7.67 -13.16 1.36
CA SER A 43 7.27 -12.41 2.54
C SER A 43 6.13 -13.12 3.27
N ILE A 44 6.13 -12.99 4.59
CA ILE A 44 5.01 -13.33 5.45
C ILE A 44 4.56 -12.05 6.14
N SER A 45 3.24 -11.87 6.19
CA SER A 45 2.62 -10.77 6.92
C SER A 45 1.44 -11.28 7.75
N THR A 46 1.18 -10.60 8.85
CA THR A 46 0.03 -10.86 9.71
C THR A 46 -0.62 -9.55 10.11
N LYS A 47 -1.90 -9.60 10.39
CA LYS A 47 -2.75 -8.46 10.72
C LYS A 47 -3.76 -8.88 11.76
N VAL A 48 -4.04 -8.02 12.71
CA VAL A 48 -5.19 -8.15 13.60
C VAL A 48 -5.92 -6.83 13.64
N ILE A 49 -7.24 -6.86 13.44
CA ILE A 49 -8.11 -5.69 13.56
C ILE A 49 -9.14 -5.95 14.65
N LEU A 50 -9.30 -5.00 15.55
CA LEU A 50 -10.41 -4.91 16.49
C LEU A 50 -11.38 -3.86 15.96
N LYS A 51 -12.68 -4.18 15.86
CA LYS A 51 -13.70 -3.25 15.39
C LYS A 51 -14.88 -3.16 16.35
N HIS A 52 -15.36 -1.96 16.58
CA HIS A 52 -16.53 -1.70 17.39
C HIS A 52 -17.27 -0.46 16.91
N ASN A 53 -18.56 -0.58 16.56
CA ASN A 53 -19.43 0.54 16.16
C ASN A 53 -18.83 1.47 15.08
N GLY A 54 -18.13 0.89 14.11
CA GLY A 54 -17.45 1.63 13.04
C GLY A 54 -16.02 2.05 13.39
N PHE A 55 -15.65 2.15 14.68
CA PHE A 55 -14.25 2.34 15.06
C PHE A 55 -13.46 1.08 14.80
N TYR A 56 -12.21 1.25 14.36
CA TYR A 56 -11.26 0.16 14.28
C TYR A 56 -9.89 0.58 14.81
N ILE A 57 -9.18 -0.38 15.39
CA ILE A 57 -7.78 -0.31 15.72
C ILE A 57 -7.14 -1.64 15.32
N GLY A 58 -5.91 -1.60 14.84
CA GLY A 58 -5.23 -2.81 14.46
C GLY A 58 -3.72 -2.64 14.37
N ALA A 59 -3.08 -3.79 14.22
CA ALA A 59 -1.67 -3.89 13.93
C ALA A 59 -1.48 -4.79 12.72
N TRP A 60 -0.49 -4.45 11.90
CA TRP A 60 -0.02 -5.27 10.80
C TRP A 60 1.49 -5.40 10.92
N ALA A 61 2.04 -6.57 10.68
CA ALA A 61 3.48 -6.82 10.69
C ALA A 61 3.87 -7.65 9.48
N SER A 62 5.04 -7.39 8.92
CA SER A 62 5.55 -8.14 7.78
C SER A 62 7.06 -8.16 7.74
N ARG A 63 7.60 -9.22 7.13
CA ARG A 63 8.98 -9.21 6.65
C ARG A 63 9.11 -8.23 5.49
N VAL A 64 10.08 -7.33 5.58
CA VAL A 64 10.52 -6.43 4.49
C VAL A 64 12.02 -6.67 4.23
N ASN A 65 12.54 -6.14 3.13
CA ASN A 65 13.95 -6.15 2.82
C ASN A 65 14.24 -4.99 1.87
N PHE A 66 15.04 -4.03 2.33
CA PHE A 66 15.45 -2.86 1.57
C PHE A 66 16.98 -2.91 1.41
N ASP A 67 17.49 -2.79 0.19
CA ASP A 67 18.94 -2.65 -0.04
C ASP A 67 19.40 -1.25 0.39
N LYS A 68 20.62 -1.14 0.93
CA LYS A 68 21.33 0.11 1.25
C LYS A 68 21.48 1.06 0.04
N ASN A 69 21.32 0.54 -1.19
CA ASN A 69 21.34 1.31 -2.43
C ASN A 69 19.95 1.69 -2.97
N ASN A 70 18.86 1.15 -2.41
CA ASN A 70 17.49 1.36 -2.87
C ASN A 70 16.63 1.99 -1.77
N THR A 71 17.27 2.91 -1.06
CA THR A 71 16.83 3.50 0.19
C THR A 71 15.63 4.40 -0.01
N LYS A 72 14.50 4.05 0.63
CA LYS A 72 13.51 5.07 0.97
C LYS A 72 14.16 6.04 1.95
N HIS A 73 14.68 7.14 1.41
CA HIS A 73 15.16 8.25 2.23
C HIS A 73 13.98 8.85 2.95
N THR A 74 13.93 8.72 4.27
CA THR A 74 13.19 9.67 5.10
C THR A 74 14.21 10.40 5.96
N ASN A 75 14.34 11.71 5.76
CA ASN A 75 15.16 12.59 6.59
C ASN A 75 16.59 12.07 6.90
N SER A 76 17.31 11.60 5.86
CA SER A 76 18.71 11.11 5.96
C SER A 76 18.93 9.76 6.65
N ILE A 77 17.89 8.98 6.94
CA ILE A 77 18.02 7.62 7.49
C ILE A 77 18.03 6.61 6.33
N ILE A 78 19.06 5.75 6.29
CA ILE A 78 19.08 4.59 5.41
C ILE A 78 18.25 3.50 6.08
N LEU A 79 17.07 3.21 5.52
CA LEU A 79 16.22 2.11 5.98
C LEU A 79 16.82 0.79 5.52
N ASP A 80 17.68 0.19 6.35
CA ASP A 80 18.06 -1.22 6.29
C ASP A 80 17.19 -1.96 7.31
N SER A 81 16.12 -2.59 6.83
CA SER A 81 15.12 -3.20 7.70
C SER A 81 14.64 -4.54 7.18
N ASP A 82 14.57 -5.51 8.10
CA ASP A 82 14.04 -6.85 7.84
C ASP A 82 12.56 -6.99 8.22
N ALA A 83 11.98 -6.01 8.94
CA ALA A 83 10.62 -6.08 9.42
C ALA A 83 9.95 -4.71 9.52
N GLN A 84 8.69 -4.67 9.15
CA GLN A 84 7.83 -3.49 9.26
C GLN A 84 6.66 -3.83 10.18
N VAL A 85 6.28 -2.88 11.03
CA VAL A 85 5.10 -2.93 11.89
C VAL A 85 4.29 -1.65 11.69
N ASP A 86 3.03 -1.81 11.32
CA ASP A 86 2.08 -0.71 11.15
C ASP A 86 1.05 -0.80 12.27
N PHE A 87 0.88 0.29 13.03
CA PHE A 87 -0.25 0.48 13.93
C PHE A 87 -1.26 1.39 13.24
N PHE A 88 -2.52 1.03 13.24
CA PHE A 88 -3.53 1.83 12.56
C PHE A 88 -4.83 1.91 13.35
N THR A 89 -5.52 3.03 13.16
CA THR A 89 -6.84 3.26 13.73
C THR A 89 -7.67 4.12 12.79
N GLY A 90 -8.99 4.10 12.98
CA GLY A 90 -9.88 4.97 12.25
C GLY A 90 -11.34 4.65 12.51
N TYR A 91 -12.18 5.18 11.62
CA TYR A 91 -13.61 5.06 11.68
C TYR A 91 -14.17 4.78 10.29
N GLU A 92 -15.08 3.82 10.20
CA GLU A 92 -15.80 3.47 8.98
C GLU A 92 -17.33 3.53 9.19
N LEU A 93 -18.01 4.03 8.16
CA LEU A 93 -19.46 4.12 8.06
C LEU A 93 -19.93 3.28 6.88
N GLN A 94 -20.95 2.45 7.13
CA GLN A 94 -21.67 1.77 6.06
C GLN A 94 -22.58 2.78 5.34
N ILE A 95 -22.44 2.90 4.02
CA ILE A 95 -23.26 3.78 3.18
C ILE A 95 -23.87 2.98 2.03
N GLY A 96 -25.16 2.65 2.15
CA GLY A 96 -25.83 1.74 1.22
C GLY A 96 -25.08 0.41 1.11
N ARG A 97 -24.62 0.06 -0.10
CA ARG A 97 -23.83 -1.15 -0.36
C ARG A 97 -22.32 -0.96 -0.18
N GLY A 98 -21.86 0.25 0.14
CA GLY A 98 -20.45 0.58 0.29
C GLY A 98 -20.06 0.97 1.72
N ARG A 99 -18.80 1.37 1.88
CA ARG A 99 -18.26 1.91 3.13
C ARG A 99 -17.45 3.16 2.83
N VAL A 100 -17.54 4.17 3.69
CA VAL A 100 -16.66 5.33 3.68
C VAL A 100 -15.95 5.41 5.03
N GLY A 101 -14.70 5.82 5.05
CA GLY A 101 -13.98 5.93 6.32
C GLY A 101 -12.75 6.80 6.23
N ALA A 102 -12.18 7.06 7.40
CA ALA A 102 -10.95 7.79 7.57
C ALA A 102 -10.11 7.14 8.67
N GLY A 103 -8.79 7.28 8.58
CA GLY A 103 -7.90 6.70 9.56
C GLY A 103 -6.49 7.24 9.51
N TYR A 104 -5.67 6.65 10.36
CA TYR A 104 -4.28 6.97 10.55
C TYR A 104 -3.47 5.68 10.65
N ILE A 105 -2.27 5.69 10.09
CA ILE A 105 -1.28 4.61 10.16
C ILE A 105 0.02 5.19 10.70
N ASP A 106 0.57 4.61 11.76
CA ASP A 106 1.94 4.81 12.22
C ASP A 106 2.78 3.61 11.76
N ARG A 107 3.69 3.86 10.83
CA ARG A 107 4.56 2.83 10.25
C ARG A 107 5.93 2.87 10.88
N ARG A 108 6.35 1.71 11.38
CA ARG A 108 7.60 1.50 12.08
C ARG A 108 8.42 0.43 11.40
N TYR A 109 9.73 0.54 11.51
CA TYR A 109 10.67 -0.38 10.89
C TYR A 109 11.64 -0.87 11.95
N VAL A 110 12.05 -2.14 11.84
CA VAL A 110 13.10 -2.69 12.69
C VAL A 110 14.45 -2.37 12.07
N ILE A 111 15.27 -1.55 12.73
CA ILE A 111 16.61 -1.16 12.29
C ILE A 111 17.57 -1.48 13.44
N ASP A 112 18.67 -2.19 13.17
CA ASP A 112 19.64 -2.61 14.18
C ASP A 112 19.01 -3.24 15.44
N SER A 113 17.99 -4.09 15.25
CA SER A 113 17.18 -4.73 16.30
C SER A 113 16.28 -3.82 17.13
N ASN A 114 16.21 -2.52 16.83
CA ASN A 114 15.32 -1.57 17.47
C ASN A 114 14.10 -1.28 16.59
N LEU A 115 12.92 -1.18 17.22
CA LEU A 115 11.72 -0.75 16.52
C LEU A 115 11.72 0.77 16.41
N GLU A 116 12.16 1.27 15.26
CA GLU A 116 12.25 2.69 14.99
C GLU A 116 10.88 3.28 14.71
N SER A 117 10.61 4.39 15.40
CA SER A 117 9.39 5.19 15.25
C SER A 117 9.71 6.49 14.51
N ASN A 118 8.68 7.28 14.16
CA ASN A 118 8.83 8.56 13.47
C ASN A 118 9.36 8.51 12.02
N ILE A 119 9.32 7.33 11.37
CA ILE A 119 9.75 7.18 9.98
C ILE A 119 8.62 7.54 9.00
N SER A 120 7.43 6.94 9.13
CA SER A 120 6.31 7.18 8.20
C SER A 120 5.00 7.18 8.97
N SER A 121 4.14 8.15 8.68
CA SER A 121 2.82 8.20 9.29
C SER A 121 1.81 8.79 8.32
N GLU A 122 0.72 8.08 8.08
CA GLU A 122 -0.19 8.36 6.97
C GLU A 122 -1.62 8.57 7.47
N TYR A 123 -2.18 9.75 7.23
CA TYR A 123 -3.63 9.92 7.27
C TYR A 123 -4.24 9.44 5.97
N TYR A 124 -5.40 8.81 6.05
CA TYR A 124 -6.11 8.37 4.86
C TYR A 124 -7.62 8.52 4.98
N VAL A 125 -8.26 8.66 3.83
CA VAL A 125 -9.70 8.55 3.63
C VAL A 125 -9.95 7.49 2.56
N PHE A 126 -11.04 6.75 2.67
CA PHE A 126 -11.39 5.76 1.68
C PHE A 126 -12.89 5.69 1.41
N LEU A 127 -13.21 5.25 0.21
CA LEU A 127 -14.55 4.89 -0.24
C LEU A 127 -14.48 3.51 -0.88
N ASN A 128 -15.12 2.53 -0.28
CA ASN A 128 -15.34 1.20 -0.82
C ASN A 128 -16.76 1.12 -1.41
N LEU A 129 -16.86 0.76 -2.69
CA LEU A 129 -18.13 0.61 -3.38
C LEU A 129 -18.30 -0.86 -3.79
N ASN A 130 -19.46 -1.43 -3.46
CA ASN A 130 -19.90 -2.73 -3.97
C ASN A 130 -21.10 -2.51 -4.91
N ILE A 131 -20.81 -2.26 -6.18
CA ILE A 131 -21.79 -1.95 -7.24
C ILE A 131 -21.76 -2.99 -8.36
N GLY A 132 -21.56 -4.26 -8.00
CA GLY A 132 -21.30 -5.37 -8.94
C GLY A 132 -19.81 -5.62 -9.19
N VAL A 133 -18.95 -4.68 -8.77
CA VAL A 133 -17.49 -4.80 -8.66
C VAL A 133 -17.09 -4.22 -7.30
N ASP A 134 -16.08 -4.80 -6.67
CA ASP A 134 -15.46 -4.26 -5.45
C ASP A 134 -14.39 -3.24 -5.83
N ALA A 135 -14.75 -1.96 -5.74
CA ALA A 135 -13.85 -0.84 -5.99
C ALA A 135 -13.51 -0.13 -4.68
N THR A 136 -12.25 0.28 -4.51
CA THR A 136 -11.83 1.14 -3.39
C THR A 136 -11.09 2.35 -3.93
N ILE A 137 -11.53 3.54 -3.57
CA ILE A 137 -10.78 4.78 -3.78
C ILE A 137 -10.22 5.18 -2.41
N LYS A 138 -8.90 5.39 -2.31
CA LYS A 138 -8.23 5.80 -1.08
C LYS A 138 -7.37 7.02 -1.36
N GLY A 139 -7.61 8.12 -0.65
CA GLY A 139 -6.70 9.26 -0.58
C GLY A 139 -5.82 9.14 0.66
N SER A 140 -4.53 9.43 0.54
CA SER A 140 -3.60 9.37 1.68
C SER A 140 -2.51 10.43 1.61
N TYR A 141 -2.02 10.83 2.78
CA TYR A 141 -0.97 11.82 2.94
C TYR A 141 -0.04 11.41 4.09
N ASP A 142 1.25 11.28 3.80
CA ASP A 142 2.27 11.04 4.81
C ASP A 142 2.72 12.37 5.43
N ILE A 143 2.63 12.48 6.76
CA ILE A 143 2.92 13.72 7.50
C ILE A 143 4.38 13.82 7.95
N ARG A 144 5.14 12.71 7.91
CA ARG A 144 6.52 12.66 8.41
C ARG A 144 7.53 12.55 7.28
N ASN A 145 7.14 11.96 6.17
CA ASN A 145 7.99 11.87 5.01
C ASN A 145 7.59 12.91 3.96
N ILE A 146 8.33 14.03 3.93
CA ILE A 146 8.13 15.15 2.98
C ILE A 146 8.27 14.69 1.52
N ILE A 147 8.92 13.55 1.28
CA ILE A 147 9.17 12.96 -0.05
C ILE A 147 8.05 11.99 -0.46
N ASP A 148 7.21 11.52 0.47
CA ASP A 148 6.08 10.65 0.14
C ASP A 148 4.88 11.47 -0.38
N PRO A 149 4.23 11.03 -1.48
CA PRO A 149 3.25 11.84 -2.18
C PRO A 149 1.90 11.93 -1.46
N ILE A 150 1.12 12.98 -1.75
CA ILE A 150 -0.34 12.86 -1.66
C ILE A 150 -0.74 11.82 -2.70
N LEU A 151 -1.33 10.72 -2.24
CA LEU A 151 -1.61 9.56 -3.07
C LEU A 151 -3.09 9.24 -3.11
N THR A 152 -3.62 9.13 -4.32
CA THR A 152 -4.93 8.54 -4.59
C THR A 152 -4.75 7.16 -5.20
N GLU A 153 -5.27 6.13 -4.54
CA GLU A 153 -5.25 4.74 -4.98
C GLU A 153 -6.67 4.32 -5.37
N VAL A 154 -6.84 3.80 -6.58
CA VAL A 154 -8.06 3.12 -7.04
C VAL A 154 -7.74 1.65 -7.17
N ILE A 155 -8.42 0.82 -6.39
CA ILE A 155 -8.20 -0.62 -6.31
C ILE A 155 -9.45 -1.32 -6.82
N PHE A 156 -9.31 -2.09 -7.88
CA PHE A 156 -10.37 -2.97 -8.39
C PHE A 156 -10.07 -4.40 -7.96
N LYS A 157 -11.03 -5.07 -7.34
CA LYS A 157 -10.97 -6.51 -7.08
C LYS A 157 -11.90 -7.23 -8.04
N ASP A 158 -11.47 -8.41 -8.51
CA ASP A 158 -12.38 -9.32 -9.20
C ASP A 158 -13.54 -9.76 -8.29
N ILE A 159 -14.60 -10.31 -8.89
CA ILE A 159 -15.85 -10.72 -8.21
C ILE A 159 -15.61 -11.80 -7.14
N ARG A 160 -14.46 -12.49 -7.17
CA ARG A 160 -14.02 -13.50 -6.19
C ARG A 160 -13.03 -12.92 -5.16
N GLY A 161 -12.76 -11.61 -5.19
CA GLY A 161 -11.86 -10.89 -4.28
C GLY A 161 -10.36 -11.21 -4.45
N SER A 162 -9.99 -12.06 -5.42
CA SER A 162 -8.69 -12.74 -5.42
C SER A 162 -7.57 -11.99 -6.13
N THR A 163 -7.93 -11.08 -7.04
CA THR A 163 -6.97 -10.39 -7.92
C THR A 163 -7.22 -8.87 -7.85
N LYS A 164 -6.16 -8.09 -7.64
CA LYS A 164 -6.22 -6.62 -7.49
C LYS A 164 -5.54 -5.94 -8.68
N SER A 165 -6.26 -5.01 -9.32
CA SER A 165 -5.67 -3.99 -10.20
C SER A 165 -5.54 -2.69 -9.41
N TYR A 166 -4.43 -2.00 -9.59
CA TYR A 166 -4.14 -0.74 -8.90
C TYR A 166 -4.02 0.38 -9.94
N ALA A 167 -4.69 1.49 -9.72
CA ALA A 167 -4.33 2.76 -10.34
C ALA A 167 -3.93 3.71 -9.21
N THR A 168 -2.74 4.28 -9.31
CA THR A 168 -2.17 5.16 -8.31
C THR A 168 -1.84 6.49 -8.97
N TYR A 169 -2.33 7.57 -8.38
CA TYR A 169 -1.96 8.93 -8.75
C TYR A 169 -1.29 9.58 -7.54
N GLY A 170 -0.04 9.99 -7.70
CA GLY A 170 0.74 10.63 -6.64
C GLY A 170 1.30 11.97 -7.08
N MET A 171 1.20 12.99 -6.22
CA MET A 171 1.97 14.23 -6.33
C MET A 171 3.15 14.19 -5.38
N PHE A 172 4.36 14.17 -5.92
CA PHE A 172 5.63 14.11 -5.20
C PHE A 172 6.19 15.53 -5.07
N LEU A 173 6.51 15.91 -3.85
CA LEU A 173 7.12 17.19 -3.55
C LEU A 173 8.49 16.89 -2.95
N ASN A 174 9.55 17.47 -3.51
CA ASN A 174 10.84 17.57 -2.82
C ASN A 174 11.25 19.05 -2.73
N SER A 175 12.34 19.31 -2.01
CA SER A 175 12.83 20.67 -1.75
C SER A 175 13.12 21.45 -3.04
N SER A 176 13.44 20.78 -4.15
CA SER A 176 13.86 21.41 -5.41
C SER A 176 12.86 21.28 -6.57
N ASN A 177 12.01 20.25 -6.56
CA ASN A 177 11.14 19.84 -7.66
C ASN A 177 9.80 19.32 -7.11
N ALA A 178 8.74 19.51 -7.88
CA ALA A 178 7.52 18.72 -7.76
C ALA A 178 7.45 17.77 -8.96
N TYR A 179 6.85 16.60 -8.84
CA TYR A 179 6.46 15.81 -10.01
C TYR A 179 5.17 15.07 -9.72
N TRP A 180 4.35 14.81 -10.73
CA TRP A 180 3.22 13.90 -10.58
C TRP A 180 3.54 12.58 -11.27
N LYS A 181 2.97 11.49 -10.76
CA LYS A 181 3.02 10.16 -11.36
C LYS A 181 1.63 9.56 -11.38
N LEU A 182 1.22 9.04 -12.54
CA LEU A 182 0.10 8.13 -12.69
C LEU A 182 0.68 6.75 -13.00
N GLN A 183 0.36 5.75 -12.19
CA GLN A 183 0.77 4.37 -12.42
C GLN A 183 -0.44 3.43 -12.33
N VAL A 184 -0.65 2.64 -13.38
CA VAL A 184 -1.69 1.61 -13.45
C VAL A 184 -1.02 0.24 -13.55
N ASP A 185 -1.24 -0.59 -12.54
CA ASP A 185 -0.78 -1.97 -12.48
C ASP A 185 -1.97 -2.90 -12.64
N SER A 186 -2.01 -3.66 -13.73
CA SER A 186 -3.05 -4.64 -14.00
C SER A 186 -2.47 -6.06 -14.02
N PRO A 187 -3.01 -7.00 -13.24
CA PRO A 187 -2.60 -8.39 -13.29
C PRO A 187 -3.02 -9.00 -14.64
N LEU A 188 -2.10 -9.70 -15.27
CA LEU A 188 -2.36 -10.36 -16.56
C LEU A 188 -3.16 -11.66 -16.40
N LYS A 189 -3.48 -12.02 -15.16
CA LYS A 189 -4.32 -13.18 -14.82
C LYS A 189 -5.69 -13.14 -15.50
N TYR A 190 -6.23 -11.95 -15.79
CA TYR A 190 -7.47 -11.81 -16.58
C TYR A 190 -7.35 -12.34 -18.01
N LEU A 191 -6.13 -12.40 -18.54
CA LEU A 191 -5.80 -12.94 -19.86
C LEU A 191 -5.28 -14.39 -19.78
N GLY A 192 -5.36 -15.04 -18.62
CA GLY A 192 -4.79 -16.37 -18.38
C GLY A 192 -3.26 -16.40 -18.28
N LEU A 193 -2.62 -15.23 -18.23
CA LEU A 193 -1.17 -15.07 -18.19
C LEU A 193 -0.67 -14.81 -16.76
N LYS A 194 0.61 -15.08 -16.52
CA LYS A 194 1.29 -14.73 -15.26
C LYS A 194 1.83 -13.30 -15.35
N GLY A 195 1.98 -12.68 -14.18
CA GLY A 195 2.61 -11.37 -14.07
C GLY A 195 1.64 -10.19 -14.09
N TYR A 196 2.23 -8.99 -14.21
CA TYR A 196 1.53 -7.71 -14.26
C TYR A 196 2.00 -6.92 -15.48
N ILE A 197 1.07 -6.14 -16.04
CA ILE A 197 1.41 -5.03 -16.92
C ILE A 197 1.28 -3.74 -16.13
N SER A 198 2.33 -2.93 -16.19
CA SER A 198 2.43 -1.65 -15.50
C SER A 198 2.58 -0.55 -16.53
N PHE A 199 1.67 0.43 -16.48
CA PHE A 199 1.76 1.67 -17.22
C PHE A 199 2.09 2.79 -16.25
N SER A 200 3.15 3.54 -16.49
CA SER A 200 3.52 4.67 -15.65
C SER A 200 3.79 5.89 -16.51
N MET A 201 3.20 7.01 -16.13
CA MET A 201 3.50 8.33 -16.67
C MET A 201 3.91 9.25 -15.53
N SER A 202 4.99 9.98 -15.71
CA SER A 202 5.43 10.98 -14.73
C SER A 202 5.87 12.27 -15.43
N ARG A 203 5.65 13.41 -14.76
CA ARG A 203 6.09 14.71 -15.27
C ARG A 203 6.65 15.56 -14.14
N TYR A 204 7.84 16.09 -14.38
CA TYR A 204 8.51 17.02 -13.49
C TYR A 204 7.98 18.45 -13.66
N ILE A 205 7.82 19.11 -12.52
CA ILE A 205 7.41 20.51 -12.35
C ILE A 205 8.55 21.17 -11.54
N PRO A 206 9.54 21.78 -12.22
CA PRO A 206 10.64 22.43 -11.52
C PRO A 206 10.12 23.67 -10.76
N LYS A 207 10.54 23.86 -9.51
CA LYS A 207 10.17 25.05 -8.70
C LYS A 207 10.92 26.31 -9.13
N VAL A 208 12.07 26.15 -9.79
CA VAL A 208 12.91 27.23 -10.34
C VAL A 208 12.95 27.07 -11.85
N LYS A 209 12.91 28.17 -12.62
CA LYS A 209 13.05 28.16 -14.09
C LYS A 209 14.45 27.71 -14.53
N THR A 210 14.76 26.44 -14.34
CA THR A 210 15.86 25.72 -14.98
C THR A 210 15.24 24.59 -15.79
N LYS A 211 15.81 24.30 -16.98
CA LYS A 211 15.30 23.37 -18.01
C LYS A 211 14.26 22.36 -17.49
N THR A 212 13.04 22.44 -18.04
CA THR A 212 12.02 21.40 -17.89
C THR A 212 12.61 20.04 -18.21
N GLN A 213 12.60 19.12 -17.24
CA GLN A 213 12.92 17.72 -17.46
C GLN A 213 11.68 17.03 -18.06
N ASP A 214 11.89 16.26 -19.13
CA ASP A 214 10.81 15.72 -19.96
C ASP A 214 9.88 14.75 -19.23
N SER A 215 8.65 14.62 -19.75
CA SER A 215 7.70 13.62 -19.28
C SER A 215 8.23 12.22 -19.57
N ILE A 216 8.27 11.35 -18.57
CA ILE A 216 8.73 9.98 -18.73
C ILE A 216 7.50 9.07 -18.81
N PHE A 217 7.37 8.37 -19.94
CA PHE A 217 6.42 7.29 -20.13
C PHE A 217 7.14 5.95 -20.07
N THR A 218 6.59 5.02 -19.29
CA THR A 218 7.18 3.69 -19.12
C THR A 218 6.09 2.63 -19.17
N ILE A 219 6.29 1.64 -20.03
CA ILE A 219 5.55 0.38 -20.01
C ILE A 219 6.51 -0.67 -19.47
N SER A 220 6.08 -1.40 -18.45
CA SER A 220 6.87 -2.48 -17.88
C SER A 220 6.03 -3.75 -17.75
N TYR A 221 6.68 -4.87 -18.01
CA TYR A 221 6.12 -6.20 -17.87
C TYR A 221 6.93 -6.94 -16.82
N LYS A 222 6.27 -7.59 -15.86
CA LYS A 222 6.93 -8.34 -14.80
C LYS A 222 6.29 -9.71 -14.65
N PHE A 223 7.08 -10.78 -14.83
CA PHE A 223 6.66 -12.18 -14.67
C PHE A 223 6.47 -12.58 -13.22
#